data_AF-A0A840V494-F1
#
_entry.id   AF-A0A840V494-F1
#
_cell.length_a   1.000
_cell.length_b   1.000
_cell.length_c   1.000
_cell.angle_alpha   90.00
_cell.angle_beta   90.00
_cell.angle_gamma   90.00
#
_symmetry.space_group_name_H-M   'P 1'
#
loop_
_entity.id
_entity.type
_entity.pdbx_description
1 polymer ?
#
loop_
_entity_poly.entity_id
_entity_poly.type
_entity_poly.pdbx_seq_one_letter_code
_entity_poly.pdbx_strand_id
1 'polypeptide(L)'
;MVYSLFFGMGFNLVPLILWWIGTWIWRRTARDLAYWALWVGVLIVTFADGLNLVVGGMLIDGFGGNDWMGWNPLAGLGWLGQLIFSVGFVMRALRSAREMERVKELEMVIQAQSEQLSRQEG
;
A
#
# COMPACT_ATOMS: atom_id res chain seq x y z
N MET A 1 -10.73 -16.59 -22.97
CA MET A 1 -11.52 -16.42 -21.74
C MET A 1 -10.76 -16.83 -20.49
N VAL A 2 -10.18 -18.04 -20.43
CA VAL A 2 -9.25 -18.42 -19.36
C VAL A 2 -8.02 -17.49 -19.33
N TYR A 3 -7.44 -17.19 -20.50
CA TYR A 3 -6.32 -16.25 -20.63
C TYR A 3 -6.59 -14.84 -20.10
N SER A 4 -7.80 -14.27 -20.26
CA SER A 4 -8.10 -12.93 -19.75
C SER A 4 -8.26 -12.88 -18.23
N LEU A 5 -8.73 -13.98 -17.62
CA LEU A 5 -8.72 -14.17 -16.17
C LEU A 5 -7.28 -14.25 -15.64
N PHE A 6 -6.43 -15.08 -16.23
CA PHE A 6 -5.02 -15.20 -15.82
C PHE A 6 -4.21 -13.92 -16.09
N PHE A 7 -4.47 -13.19 -17.17
CA PHE A 7 -3.78 -11.94 -17.48
C PHE A 7 -4.23 -10.80 -16.57
N GLY A 8 -5.53 -10.68 -16.28
CA GLY A 8 -6.05 -9.71 -15.32
C GLY A 8 -5.64 -10.01 -13.87
N MET A 9 -5.63 -11.30 -13.48
CA MET A 9 -5.24 -11.74 -12.14
C MET A 9 -3.72 -11.71 -11.92
N GLY A 10 -2.93 -12.15 -12.90
CA GLY A 10 -1.47 -12.12 -12.84
C GLY A 10 -0.92 -10.69 -12.74
N PHE A 11 -1.58 -9.74 -13.39
CA PHE A 11 -1.22 -8.32 -13.30
C PHE A 11 -1.54 -7.70 -11.94
N ASN A 12 -2.55 -8.19 -11.21
CA ASN A 12 -2.91 -7.68 -9.87
C ASN A 12 -2.07 -8.31 -8.74
N LEU A 13 -1.55 -9.53 -8.92
CA LEU A 13 -0.75 -10.21 -7.89
C LEU A 13 0.59 -9.51 -7.61
N VAL A 14 1.27 -9.00 -8.65
CA VAL A 14 2.56 -8.32 -8.49
C VAL A 14 2.43 -7.03 -7.66
N PRO A 15 1.50 -6.10 -7.96
CA PRO A 15 1.21 -4.96 -7.11
C PRO A 15 0.78 -5.37 -5.70
N LEU A 16 -0.05 -6.40 -5.55
CA LEU A 16 -0.52 -6.86 -4.25
C LEU A 16 0.64 -7.32 -3.34
N ILE A 17 1.59 -8.08 -3.89
CA ILE A 17 2.80 -8.49 -3.18
C ILE A 17 3.62 -7.28 -2.76
N LEU A 18 3.81 -6.30 -3.66
CA LEU A 18 4.54 -5.06 -3.34
C LEU A 18 3.84 -4.25 -2.24
N TRP A 19 2.50 -4.22 -2.22
CA TRP A 19 1.72 -3.53 -1.19
C TRP A 19 1.82 -4.22 0.18
N TRP A 20 1.83 -5.55 0.20
CA TRP A 20 2.10 -6.33 1.40
C TRP A 20 3.53 -6.12 1.93
N ILE A 21 4.52 -6.07 1.04
CA ILE A 21 5.91 -5.77 1.41
C ILE A 21 6.00 -4.35 1.98
N GLY A 22 5.40 -3.37 1.31
CA GLY A 22 5.40 -1.97 1.75
C GLY A 22 4.73 -1.76 3.12
N THR A 23 3.57 -2.38 3.35
CA THR A 23 2.91 -2.38 4.67
C THR A 23 3.77 -3.04 5.75
N TRP A 24 4.43 -4.15 5.41
CA TRP A 24 5.29 -4.87 6.34
C TRP A 24 6.55 -4.08 6.73
N ILE A 25 7.25 -3.47 5.77
CA ILE A 25 8.42 -2.63 6.02
C ILE A 25 8.06 -1.51 7.02
N TRP A 26 6.88 -0.92 6.86
CA TRP A 26 6.40 0.17 7.71
C TRP A 26 5.79 -0.26 9.04
N ARG A 27 5.72 -1.55 9.34
CA ARG A 27 5.37 -2.06 10.68
C ARG A 27 6.33 -1.60 11.77
N ARG A 28 7.59 -1.33 11.41
CA ARG A 28 8.64 -0.94 12.36
C ARG A 28 8.56 0.54 12.77
N THR A 29 7.78 1.36 12.08
CA THR A 29 7.60 2.79 12.38
C THR A 29 6.27 3.03 13.13
N ALA A 30 6.09 4.22 13.71
CA ALA A 30 4.97 4.55 14.60
C ALA A 30 3.60 4.11 14.04
N ARG A 31 2.73 3.53 14.88
CA ARG A 31 1.39 3.07 14.48
C ARG A 31 0.40 4.23 14.48
N ASP A 32 0.30 4.91 13.36
CA ASP A 32 -0.62 6.05 13.16
C ASP A 32 -1.84 5.65 12.30
N LEU A 33 -2.75 6.60 12.09
CA LEU A 33 -3.94 6.40 11.26
C LEU A 33 -3.60 6.06 9.80
N ALA A 34 -2.48 6.57 9.28
CA ALA A 34 -2.01 6.24 7.93
C ALA A 34 -1.52 4.79 7.83
N TYR A 35 -0.87 4.27 8.86
CA TYR A 35 -0.50 2.86 8.98
C TYR A 35 -1.74 1.95 8.98
N TRP A 36 -2.77 2.31 9.73
CA TRP A 36 -4.02 1.55 9.73
C TRP A 36 -4.74 1.61 8.38
N ALA A 37 -4.75 2.77 7.71
CA ALA A 37 -5.30 2.90 6.35
C ALA A 37 -4.56 2.00 5.35
N LEU A 38 -3.23 1.90 5.44
CA LEU A 38 -2.44 0.98 4.61
C LEU A 38 -2.87 -0.48 4.83
N TRP A 39 -2.99 -0.92 6.09
CA TRP A 39 -3.42 -2.29 6.40
C TRP A 39 -4.84 -2.57 5.94
N VAL A 40 -5.78 -1.67 6.22
CA VAL A 40 -7.18 -1.81 5.80
C VAL A 40 -7.27 -1.86 4.28
N GLY A 41 -6.55 -0.99 3.57
CA GLY A 41 -6.49 -0.99 2.12
C GLY A 41 -5.97 -2.31 1.55
N VAL A 42 -4.81 -2.80 2.02
CA VAL A 42 -4.24 -4.08 1.58
C VAL A 42 -5.18 -5.25 1.86
N LEU A 43 -5.82 -5.29 3.03
CA LEU A 43 -6.74 -6.37 3.40
C LEU A 43 -7.99 -6.37 2.52
N ILE A 44 -8.57 -5.20 2.25
CA ILE A 44 -9.74 -5.07 1.38
C ILE A 44 -9.41 -5.53 -0.05
N VAL A 45 -8.26 -5.11 -0.59
CA VAL A 45 -7.83 -5.55 -1.94
C VAL A 45 -7.60 -7.06 -1.94
N THR A 46 -6.87 -7.59 -0.96
CA THR A 46 -6.57 -9.04 -0.87
C THR A 46 -7.86 -9.85 -0.80
N PHE A 47 -8.84 -9.37 -0.02
CA PHE A 47 -10.14 -10.03 0.10
C PHE A 47 -10.96 -9.94 -1.19
N ALA A 48 -11.00 -8.77 -1.83
CA ALA A 48 -11.72 -8.58 -3.08
C ALA A 48 -11.13 -9.43 -4.22
N ASP A 49 -9.81 -9.45 -4.37
CA ASP A 49 -9.12 -10.30 -5.35
C ASP A 49 -9.29 -11.79 -5.03
N GLY A 50 -9.24 -12.18 -3.76
CA GLY A 50 -9.53 -13.55 -3.32
C GLY A 50 -10.97 -14.00 -3.62
N LEU A 51 -11.95 -13.12 -3.40
CA LEU A 51 -13.35 -13.37 -3.75
C LEU A 51 -13.54 -13.48 -5.26
N ASN A 52 -12.87 -12.62 -6.03
CA ASN A 52 -12.86 -12.69 -7.49
C ASN A 52 -12.29 -14.02 -8.00
N LEU A 53 -11.27 -14.58 -7.32
CA LEU A 53 -10.72 -15.90 -7.63
C LEU A 53 -11.73 -17.02 -7.36
N VAL A 54 -12.39 -17.00 -6.20
CA VAL A 54 -13.37 -18.04 -5.83
C VAL A 54 -14.60 -17.98 -6.74
N VAL A 55 -15.17 -16.80 -6.92
CA VAL A 55 -16.36 -16.60 -7.77
C VAL A 55 -16.01 -16.85 -9.24
N GLY A 56 -14.87 -16.36 -9.72
CA GLY A 56 -14.38 -16.64 -11.06
C GLY A 56 -14.19 -18.14 -11.30
N GLY A 57 -13.57 -18.85 -10.36
CA GLY A 57 -13.37 -20.31 -10.44
C GLY A 57 -14.68 -21.09 -10.47
N MET A 58 -15.64 -20.75 -9.60
CA MET A 58 -16.95 -21.42 -9.55
C MET A 58 -17.80 -21.16 -10.80
N LEU A 59 -17.71 -19.98 -11.39
CA LEU A 59 -18.49 -19.62 -12.59
C LEU A 59 -17.94 -20.23 -13.87
N ILE A 60 -16.63 -20.48 -13.96
CA ILE A 60 -16.02 -21.19 -15.10
C ILE A 60 -16.55 -22.63 -15.21
N ASP A 61 -16.83 -23.28 -14.08
CA ASP A 61 -17.41 -24.64 -14.04
C ASP A 61 -18.93 -24.66 -14.26
N GLY A 62 -19.65 -23.55 -14.02
CA GLY A 62 -21.11 -23.55 -13.97
C GLY A 62 -21.84 -22.80 -15.10
N PHE A 63 -21.25 -21.76 -15.67
CA PHE A 63 -21.92 -20.90 -16.65
C PHE A 63 -21.01 -20.61 -17.84
N GLY A 64 -21.42 -21.11 -19.01
CA GLY A 64 -20.79 -20.84 -20.30
C GLY A 64 -20.50 -19.36 -20.44
N GLY A 65 -19.19 -19.04 -20.40
CA GLY A 65 -18.77 -17.68 -20.14
C GLY A 65 -19.14 -16.72 -21.25
N ASN A 66 -19.58 -15.53 -20.85
CA ASN A 66 -19.41 -14.24 -21.50
C ASN A 66 -20.04 -13.12 -20.67
N ASP A 67 -21.02 -13.41 -19.81
CA ASP A 67 -21.78 -12.39 -19.08
C ASP A 67 -21.15 -11.93 -17.75
N TRP A 68 -20.10 -12.60 -17.26
CA TRP A 68 -19.51 -12.32 -15.94
C TRP A 68 -18.74 -11.00 -15.85
N MET A 69 -18.20 -10.49 -16.96
CA MET A 69 -17.42 -9.25 -16.96
C MET A 69 -18.27 -7.98 -16.79
N GLY A 70 -19.58 -8.04 -17.06
CA GLY A 70 -20.47 -6.88 -16.99
C GLY A 70 -21.04 -6.58 -15.60
N TRP A 71 -20.99 -7.54 -14.67
CA TRP A 71 -21.70 -7.45 -13.39
C TRP A 71 -20.87 -7.99 -12.23
N ASN A 72 -19.64 -7.48 -12.09
CA ASN A 72 -18.81 -7.82 -10.94
C ASN A 72 -18.81 -6.69 -9.89
N PRO A 73 -19.76 -6.66 -8.93
CA PRO A 73 -19.75 -5.69 -7.84
C PRO A 73 -18.51 -5.79 -6.95
N LEU A 74 -17.77 -6.91 -6.99
CA LEU A 74 -16.53 -7.11 -6.23
C LEU A 74 -15.35 -6.33 -6.84
N ALA A 75 -15.41 -5.96 -8.12
CA ALA A 75 -14.42 -5.08 -8.74
C ALA A 75 -14.38 -3.73 -8.00
N GLY A 76 -15.55 -3.18 -7.63
CA GLY A 76 -15.65 -1.91 -6.89
C GLY A 76 -15.02 -1.97 -5.50
N LEU A 77 -15.10 -3.11 -4.80
CA LEU A 77 -14.43 -3.30 -3.51
C LEU A 77 -12.91 -3.31 -3.66
N GLY A 78 -12.40 -3.95 -4.72
CA GLY A 78 -10.98 -3.89 -5.07
C GLY A 78 -10.51 -2.45 -5.21
N TRP A 79 -11.17 -1.67 -6.07
CA TRP A 79 -10.85 -0.24 -6.28
C TRP A 79 -10.89 0.60 -5.00
N LEU A 80 -11.89 0.38 -4.13
CA LEU A 80 -11.97 1.06 -2.84
C LEU A 80 -10.78 0.73 -1.94
N GLY A 81 -10.38 -0.54 -1.87
CA GLY A 81 -9.18 -0.96 -1.13
C GLY A 81 -7.91 -0.30 -1.66
N GLN A 82 -7.76 -0.20 -2.99
CA GLN A 82 -6.61 0.46 -3.63
C GLN A 82 -6.54 1.95 -3.30
N LEU A 83 -7.69 2.63 -3.28
CA LEU A 83 -7.79 4.04 -2.93
C LEU A 83 -7.40 4.27 -1.46
N ILE A 84 -7.95 3.47 -0.54
CA ILE A 84 -7.64 3.56 0.89
C ILE A 84 -6.13 3.33 1.12
N PHE A 85 -5.56 2.32 0.45
CA PHE A 85 -4.13 2.05 0.51
C PHE A 85 -3.30 3.25 0.01
N SER A 86 -3.65 3.79 -1.15
CA SER A 86 -2.92 4.91 -1.78
C SER A 86 -2.98 6.17 -0.92
N VAL A 87 -4.14 6.48 -0.33
CA VAL A 87 -4.29 7.60 0.59
C VAL A 87 -3.43 7.41 1.84
N GLY A 88 -3.43 6.22 2.44
CA GLY A 88 -2.55 5.87 3.55
C GLY A 88 -1.07 6.01 3.19
N PHE A 89 -0.68 5.54 2.01
CA PHE A 89 0.69 5.62 1.47
C PHE A 89 1.15 7.07 1.33
N VAL A 90 0.34 7.92 0.69
CA VAL A 90 0.67 9.34 0.47
C VAL A 90 0.77 10.10 1.79
N MET A 91 -0.18 9.91 2.71
CA MET A 91 -0.13 10.57 4.02
C MET A 91 1.14 10.19 4.80
N ARG A 92 1.55 8.92 4.73
CA ARG A 92 2.78 8.43 5.37
C ARG A 92 4.03 8.99 4.69
N ALA A 93 4.08 8.99 3.35
CA ALA A 93 5.20 9.53 2.59
C ALA A 93 5.44 11.02 2.89
N LEU A 94 4.37 11.81 2.95
CA LEU A 94 4.45 13.23 3.31
C LEU A 94 4.95 13.46 4.74
N ARG A 95 4.57 12.60 5.70
CA ARG A 95 5.09 12.67 7.07
C ARG A 95 6.57 12.32 7.13
N SER A 96 6.96 11.22 6.48
CA SER A 96 8.37 10.79 6.42
C SER A 96 9.27 11.87 5.82
N ALA A 97 8.81 12.59 4.79
CA ALA A 97 9.56 13.69 4.20
C ALA A 97 9.77 14.84 5.19
N ARG A 98 8.72 15.23 5.94
CA ARG A 98 8.80 16.28 6.97
C ARG A 98 9.67 15.88 8.15
N GLU A 99 9.63 14.62 8.55
CA GLU A 99 10.48 14.10 9.64
C GLU A 99 11.95 14.10 9.23
N MET A 100 12.28 13.69 8.00
CA MET A 100 13.65 13.76 7.48
C MET A 100 14.18 15.19 7.40
N GLU A 101 13.35 16.15 6.98
CA GLU A 101 13.73 17.57 6.96
C GLU A 101 14.09 18.08 8.36
N ARG A 102 13.25 17.78 9.36
CA ARG A 102 13.50 18.13 10.76
C ARG A 102 14.76 17.46 11.31
N VAL A 103 15.00 16.19 10.97
CA VAL A 103 16.23 15.48 11.40
C VAL A 103 17.45 16.16 10.81
N LYS A 104 17.42 16.53 9.53
CA LYS A 104 18.52 17.24 8.87
C LYS A 104 18.78 18.61 9.49
N GLU A 105 17.71 19.35 9.84
CA GLU A 105 17.82 20.61 10.58
C GLU A 105 18.51 20.40 11.94
N LEU A 106 18.11 19.37 12.68
CA LEU A 106 18.72 19.05 13.97
C LEU A 106 20.20 18.66 13.85
N GLU A 107 20.55 17.87 12.83
CA GLU A 107 21.95 17.51 12.56
C GLU A 107 22.81 18.76 12.26
N MET A 108 22.28 19.72 11.50
CA MET A 108 22.97 20.99 11.23
C MET A 108 23.15 21.83 12.50
N VAL A 109 22.14 21.89 13.37
CA VAL A 109 22.25 22.60 14.66
C VAL A 109 23.26 21.94 15.59
N ILE A 110 23.27 20.60 15.65
CA ILE A 110 24.24 19.84 16.46
C ILE A 110 25.67 20.09 15.95
N GLN A 111 25.89 20.06 14.63
CA GLN A 111 27.20 20.40 14.05
C GLN A 111 27.62 21.83 14.42
N ALA A 112 26.73 22.81 14.27
CA ALA A 112 27.03 24.20 14.63
C ALA A 112 27.34 24.38 16.13
N GLN A 113 26.63 23.67 17.01
CA GLN A 113 26.91 23.68 18.45
C GLN A 113 28.26 23.04 18.78
N SER A 114 28.61 21.93 18.12
CA SER A 114 29.92 21.28 18.30
C SER A 114 31.09 22.18 17.86
N GLU A 115 30.90 22.98 16.82
CA GLU A 115 31.88 23.98 16.38
C GLU A 115 32.00 25.16 17.37
N GLN A 116 30.91 25.58 17.99
CA GLN A 116 30.96 26.63 19.01
C GLN A 116 31.65 26.15 20.29
N LEU A 117 31.36 24.92 20.74
CA LEU A 117 32.02 24.31 21.90
C LEU A 117 33.53 24.15 21.67
N SER A 118 33.94 23.63 20.51
CA SER A 118 35.37 23.50 20.17
C SER A 118 36.11 24.83 20.09
N ARG A 119 35.42 25.94 19.78
CA ARG A 119 35.99 27.31 19.83
C ARG A 119 35.99 27.93 21.22
N GLN A 120 35.17 27.43 22.14
CA GLN A 120 35.11 27.91 23.52
C GLN A 120 36.11 27.19 24.43
N GLU A 121 36.47 25.95 24.08
CA GLU A 121 37.45 25.12 24.80
C GLU A 121 38.90 25.33 24.35
N GLY A 122 39.15 26.02 23.23
CA GLY A 122 40.48 26.40 22.73
C GLY A 122 40.82 27.85 22.97
#